data_AF-A0A620K955-F1
#
_entry.id   AF-A0A620K955-F1
#
_cell.length_a   1.000
_cell.length_b   1.000
_cell.length_c   1.000
_cell.angle_alpha   90.00
_cell.angle_beta   90.00
_cell.angle_gamma   90.00
#
_symmetry.space_group_name_H-M   'P 1'
#
loop_
_entity.id
_entity.type
_entity.pdbx_description
1 polymer ?
#
loop_
_entity_poly.entity_id
_entity_poly.type
_entity_poly.pdbx_seq_one_letter_code
_entity_poly.pdbx_strand_id
1 'polypeptide(L)' 'MSNSSVRARGFEKAEASLRLEGMDPSGTPLYEGIKQRIIAGEITYEQGRAEIFEYHAQRAKQHQA' A
#
# COMPACT_ATOMS: atom_id res chain seq x y z
N MET A 1 -11.37 14.54 -14.16
CA MET A 1 -10.79 13.71 -13.07
C MET A 1 -9.28 13.76 -13.20
N SER A 2 -8.54 14.11 -12.14
CA SER A 2 -7.07 14.07 -12.17
C SER A 2 -6.56 12.62 -12.04
N ASN A 3 -5.34 12.33 -12.48
CA ASN A 3 -4.73 11.00 -12.30
C ASN A 3 -4.69 10.57 -10.83
N SER A 4 -4.50 11.54 -9.91
CA SER A 4 -4.57 11.30 -8.47
C SER A 4 -5.95 10.83 -8.01
N SER A 5 -7.04 11.43 -8.52
CA SER A 5 -8.41 11.00 -8.18
C SER A 5 -8.74 9.59 -8.67
N VAL A 6 -8.21 9.19 -9.83
CA VAL A 6 -8.38 7.82 -10.35
C VAL A 6 -7.65 6.81 -9.48
N ARG A 7 -6.41 7.11 -9.08
CA ARG A 7 -5.63 6.25 -8.17
C ARG A 7 -6.28 6.14 -6.80
N ALA A 8 -6.71 7.25 -6.20
CA ALA A 8 -7.40 7.26 -4.91
C ALA A 8 -8.65 6.37 -4.92
N ARG A 9 -9.49 6.49 -5.96
CA ARG A 9 -10.67 5.63 -6.12
C ARG A 9 -10.32 4.16 -6.33
N GLY A 10 -9.19 3.88 -6.98
CA GLY A 10 -8.67 2.52 -7.11
C GLY A 10 -8.33 1.91 -5.75
N PHE A 11 -7.63 2.65 -4.90
CA PHE A 11 -7.32 2.25 -3.53
C PHE A 11 -8.57 2.06 -2.68
N GLU A 12 -9.51 3.01 -2.69
CA GLU A 12 -10.79 2.88 -1.97
C GLU A 12 -11.53 1.58 -2.31
N LYS A 13 -11.62 1.24 -3.60
CA LYS A 13 -12.27 0.00 -4.04
C LYS A 13 -11.53 -1.24 -3.55
N ALA A 14 -10.21 -1.26 -3.68
CA ALA A 14 -9.41 -2.40 -3.25
C ALA A 14 -9.48 -2.61 -1.72
N GLU A 15 -9.39 -1.54 -0.95
CA GLU A 15 -9.54 -1.60 0.51
C GLU A 15 -10.94 -2.05 0.92
N ALA A 16 -11.99 -1.56 0.26
CA ALA A 16 -13.35 -2.03 0.51
C ALA A 16 -13.49 -3.54 0.26
N SER A 17 -12.91 -4.06 -0.82
CA SER A 17 -12.89 -5.50 -1.10
C SER A 17 -12.18 -6.29 0.00
N LEU A 18 -11.03 -5.82 0.50
CA LEU A 18 -10.31 -6.48 1.58
C LEU A 18 -11.12 -6.50 2.88
N ARG A 19 -11.82 -5.41 3.21
CA ARG A 19 -12.65 -5.33 4.42
C ARG A 19 -13.81 -6.33 4.40
N LEU A 20 -14.36 -6.63 3.22
CA LEU A 20 -15.37 -7.69 3.07
C LEU A 20 -14.82 -9.08 3.42
N GLU A 21 -13.53 -9.32 3.21
CA GLU A 21 -12.81 -10.54 3.58
C GLU A 21 -12.26 -10.51 5.02
N GLY A 22 -12.64 -9.50 5.82
CA GLY A 22 -12.16 -9.34 7.20
C GLY A 22 -10.71 -8.85 7.30
N MET A 23 -10.14 -8.32 6.22
CA MET A 23 -8.79 -7.74 6.19
C MET A 23 -8.85 -6.22 6.11
N ASP A 24 -8.08 -5.52 6.93
CA ASP A 24 -7.96 -4.06 6.82
C ASP A 24 -6.48 -3.64 6.79
N PRO A 25 -5.95 -3.23 5.62
CA PRO A 25 -4.58 -2.73 5.53
C PRO A 25 -4.44 -1.29 6.06
N SER A 26 -5.57 -0.59 6.27
CA SER A 26 -5.56 0.81 6.71
C SER A 26 -5.10 0.94 8.16
N GLY A 27 -4.55 2.11 8.49
CA GLY A 27 -4.02 2.40 9.83
C GLY A 27 -2.61 1.85 10.08
N THR A 28 -1.99 1.15 9.13
CA THR A 28 -0.55 0.86 9.22
C THR A 28 0.26 2.01 8.61
N PRO A 29 1.22 2.62 9.34
CA PRO A 29 1.97 3.78 8.84
C PRO A 29 2.72 3.51 7.52
N LEU A 30 3.22 2.28 7.34
CA LEU A 30 3.92 1.85 6.13
C LEU A 30 2.98 1.87 4.90
N TYR A 31 1.83 1.20 5.00
CA TYR A 31 0.87 1.14 3.90
C TYR A 31 0.32 2.52 3.56
N GLU A 32 -0.07 3.29 4.58
CA GLU A 32 -0.62 4.63 4.39
C GLU A 32 0.39 5.56 3.70
N GLY A 33 1.65 5.56 4.13
CA GLY A 33 2.70 6.37 3.51
C GLY A 33 2.92 6.02 2.03
N ILE A 34 2.99 4.73 1.70
CA ILE A 34 3.19 4.25 0.32
C ILE A 34 1.96 4.57 -0.55
N LYS A 35 0.75 4.32 -0.03
CA LYS A 35 -0.51 4.65 -0.70
C LYS A 35 -0.57 6.13 -1.08
N GLN A 36 -0.24 7.03 -0.15
CA GLN A 36 -0.25 8.47 -0.41
C GLN A 36 0.73 8.86 -1.52
N ARG A 37 1.96 8.33 -1.50
CA ARG A 37 2.98 8.60 -2.54
C ARG A 37 2.55 8.08 -3.92
N ILE A 38 1.90 6.92 -3.99
CA ILE A 38 1.32 6.41 -5.24
C ILE A 38 0.17 7.32 -5.71
N ILE A 39 -0.73 7.73 -4.81
CA ILE A 39 -1.86 8.62 -5.15
C ILE A 39 -1.36 9.99 -5.61
N ALA A 40 -0.30 10.53 -5.03
CA ALA A 40 0.37 11.76 -5.47
C ALA A 40 1.06 11.57 -6.84
N GLY A 41 1.48 10.35 -7.17
CA GLY A 41 2.22 10.03 -8.38
C GLY A 41 3.73 10.23 -8.24
N GLU A 42 4.21 10.32 -7.00
CA GLU A 42 5.63 10.40 -6.66
C GLU A 42 6.35 9.08 -6.91
N ILE A 43 5.62 7.97 -6.75
CA ILE A 43 6.08 6.63 -7.08
C ILE A 43 5.03 5.87 -7.90
N THR A 44 5.51 4.90 -8.66
CA THR A 44 4.66 3.93 -9.36
C THR A 44 4.11 2.88 -8.40
N TYR A 45 3.06 2.19 -8.82
CA TYR A 45 2.53 1.03 -8.09
C TYR A 45 3.60 -0.05 -7.85
N GLU A 46 4.45 -0.28 -8.85
CA GLU A 46 5.52 -1.29 -8.78
C GLU A 46 6.58 -0.95 -7.73
N GLN A 47 6.98 0.31 -7.65
CA GLN A 47 7.89 0.79 -6.61
C GLN A 47 7.28 0.64 -5.21
N GLY A 48 6.02 1.04 -5.03
CA GLY A 48 5.36 0.87 -3.73
C GLY A 48 5.20 -0.59 -3.31
N ARG A 49 4.90 -1.49 -4.26
CA ARG A 49 4.85 -2.94 -3.99
C ARG A 49 6.21 -3.49 -3.57
N ALA A 50 7.29 -3.06 -4.23
CA ALA A 50 8.64 -3.46 -3.87
C ALA A 50 9.01 -2.99 -2.45
N GLU A 51 8.69 -1.73 -2.08
CA GLU A 51 8.94 -1.20 -0.73
C GLU A 51 8.21 -2.01 0.36
N ILE A 52 6.94 -2.39 0.15
CA ILE A 52 6.19 -3.25 1.09
C ILE A 52 6.86 -4.62 1.21
N PHE A 53 7.23 -5.23 0.09
CA PHE A 53 7.88 -6.54 0.09
C PHE A 53 9.21 -6.51 0.84
N GLU A 54 10.07 -5.53 0.56
CA GLU A 54 11.37 -5.36 1.19
C GLU A 54 11.25 -5.18 2.71
N TYR A 55 10.30 -4.37 3.17
CA TYR A 55 10.04 -4.20 4.60
C TYR A 55 9.75 -5.54 5.30
N HIS A 56 8.82 -6.33 4.75
CA HIS A 56 8.47 -7.62 5.35
C HIS A 56 9.60 -8.66 5.22
N ALA A 57 10.32 -8.66 4.10
CA ALA A 57 11.47 -9.53 3.89
C ALA A 57 12.60 -9.25 4.90
N GLN A 58 12.87 -7.97 5.19
CA GLN A 58 13.86 -7.59 6.21
C GLN A 58 13.42 -8.02 7.62
N ARG A 59 12.16 -7.77 7.98
CA ARG A 59 11.63 -8.20 9.29
C ARG A 59 11.64 -9.71 9.47
N ALA A 60 11.32 -10.47 8.42
CA ALA A 60 11.39 -11.92 8.45
C ALA A 60 12.82 -12.42 8.71
N LYS A 61 13.82 -11.81 8.06
CA LYS A 61 15.24 -12.13 8.29
C LYS A 61 15.67 -11.80 9.72
N GLN A 62 15.23 -10.68 10.27
CA GLN A 62 15.55 -10.27 11.65
C GLN A 62 14.98 -11.22 12.71
N HIS A 63 13.83 -11.84 12.46
CA HIS A 63 13.21 -12.80 13.38
C HIS A 63 13.80 -14.22 13.28
N GLN A 64 14.69 -14.48 12.32
CA GLN A 64 15.37 -15.76 12.11
C GLN A 64 16.80 -15.78 12.66
N ALA A 65 17.30 -14.64 13.14
CA ALA A 65 18.63 -14.45 13.72
C ALA A 65 18.56 -14.44 15.26
#